data_AF-A0A7V2CW03-F1
#
_entry.id   AF-A0A7V2CW03-F1
#
_cell.length_a   1.000
_cell.length_b   1.000
_cell.length_c   1.000
_cell.angle_alpha   90.00
_cell.angle_beta   90.00
_cell.angle_gamma   90.00
#
_symmetry.space_group_name_H-M   'P 1'
#
loop_
_entity.id
_entity.type
_entity.pdbx_description
1 polymer ?
#
loop_
_entity_poly.entity_id
_entity_poly.type
_entity_poly.pdbx_seq_one_letter_code
_entity_poly.pdbx_strand_id
1 'polypeptide(L)'
;MPSASNRVLSPTERVSEILFGLIMVLTFTGALSVADAGREDVRAMLIGAIGCNLAWAIIDAAFYLLGCLTENGRNGLLLREIRNAPDPETAARRIAEVLPDRVAEALGPDDFARITGHLRTVESPAPRPSLSGRDWRGGLGVFLLVFLSTFPVVLPFLFVRELHPAMRLSNAIAMAMLFGAGFLLARYAGMRPVRTGLAMVIVGAVLVAMTIALGG
;
A
#
# COMPACT_ATOMS: atom_id res chain seq x y z
N MET A 1 18.61 17.63 11.98
CA MET A 1 17.44 16.82 12.36
C MET A 1 17.04 15.96 11.17
N PRO A 2 16.93 14.64 11.30
CA PRO A 2 16.55 13.79 10.17
C PRO A 2 15.09 14.10 9.81
N SER A 3 14.88 14.51 8.56
CA SER A 3 13.58 14.84 7.98
C SER A 3 12.64 13.64 8.02
N ALA A 4 11.33 13.91 8.17
CA ALA A 4 10.25 12.90 8.11
C ALA A 4 10.27 12.03 6.81
N SER A 5 11.05 12.45 5.81
CA SER A 5 11.39 11.76 4.55
C SER A 5 12.20 10.45 4.70
N ASN A 6 12.60 10.05 5.91
CA ASN A 6 13.45 8.86 6.09
C ASN A 6 12.68 7.52 6.13
N ARG A 7 11.36 7.53 5.93
CA ARG A 7 10.54 6.31 5.85
C ARG A 7 10.06 6.11 4.42
N VAL A 8 10.59 5.07 3.79
CA VAL A 8 10.26 4.59 2.44
C VAL A 8 8.76 4.39 2.21
N LEU A 9 8.01 4.01 3.25
CA LEU A 9 6.55 3.92 3.23
C LEU A 9 6.07 4.35 4.61
N SER A 10 5.00 5.14 4.66
CA SER A 10 4.28 5.36 5.90
C SER A 10 3.75 4.01 6.43
N PRO A 11 3.65 3.82 7.76
CA PRO A 11 3.14 2.58 8.32
C PRO A 11 1.72 2.22 7.84
N THR A 12 0.91 3.22 7.50
CA THR A 12 -0.41 3.04 6.89
C THR A 12 -0.32 2.45 5.47
N GLU A 13 0.54 3.00 4.61
CA GLU A 13 0.74 2.46 3.25
C GLU A 13 1.23 1.02 3.29
N ARG A 14 2.21 0.71 4.15
CA ARG A 14 2.73 -0.67 4.30
C ARG A 14 1.62 -1.67 4.61
N VAL A 15 0.72 -1.31 5.52
CA VAL A 15 -0.35 -2.23 5.91
C VAL A 15 -1.43 -2.31 4.83
N SER A 16 -1.76 -1.20 4.16
CA SER A 16 -2.69 -1.22 3.03
C SER A 16 -2.18 -2.12 1.90
N GLU A 17 -0.90 -2.05 1.54
CA GLU A 17 -0.27 -2.93 0.55
C GLU A 17 -0.38 -4.41 0.94
N ILE A 18 -0.12 -4.74 2.21
CA ILE A 18 -0.27 -6.12 2.72
C ILE A 18 -1.73 -6.56 2.62
N LEU A 19 -2.68 -5.71 3.00
CA LEU A 19 -4.11 -6.04 2.95
C LEU A 19 -4.58 -6.27 1.52
N PHE A 20 -4.18 -5.41 0.57
CA PHE A 20 -4.53 -5.56 -0.84
C PHE A 20 -3.92 -6.83 -1.44
N GLY A 21 -2.64 -7.10 -1.18
CA GLY A 21 -1.99 -8.34 -1.59
C GLY A 21 -2.69 -9.59 -1.05
N LEU A 22 -3.03 -9.61 0.24
CA LEU A 22 -3.75 -10.74 0.85
C LEU A 22 -5.16 -10.94 0.25
N ILE A 23 -5.90 -9.87 0.00
CA ILE A 23 -7.23 -9.91 -0.63
C ILE A 23 -7.14 -10.49 -2.05
N MET A 24 -6.14 -10.06 -2.82
CA MET A 24 -5.93 -10.53 -4.19
C MET A 24 -5.60 -12.02 -4.21
N VAL A 25 -4.64 -12.47 -3.38
CA VAL A 25 -4.29 -13.90 -3.28
C VAL A 25 -5.49 -14.74 -2.90
N LEU A 26 -6.27 -14.32 -1.90
CA LEU A 26 -7.48 -15.01 -1.47
C LEU A 26 -8.54 -15.10 -2.59
N THR A 27 -8.65 -14.07 -3.41
CA THR A 27 -9.58 -14.06 -4.55
C THR A 27 -9.12 -15.04 -5.62
N PHE A 28 -7.83 -15.06 -5.94
CA PHE A 28 -7.27 -15.93 -6.98
C PHE A 28 -7.23 -17.41 -6.57
N THR A 29 -6.82 -17.71 -5.33
CA THR A 29 -6.86 -19.08 -4.81
C THR A 29 -8.30 -19.56 -4.62
N GLY A 30 -9.22 -18.66 -4.25
CA GLY A 30 -10.66 -18.95 -4.21
C GLY A 30 -11.23 -19.27 -5.59
N ALA A 31 -10.81 -18.53 -6.62
CA ALA A 31 -11.20 -18.78 -8.00
C ALA A 31 -10.76 -20.18 -8.47
N LEU A 32 -9.46 -20.48 -8.38
CA LEU A 32 -8.95 -21.77 -8.84
C LEU A 32 -9.43 -23.01 -8.03
N SER A 33 -10.16 -22.82 -6.92
CA SER A 33 -10.71 -23.90 -6.07
C SER A 33 -11.75 -24.78 -6.77
N VAL A 34 -12.39 -24.30 -7.84
CA VAL A 34 -13.60 -24.92 -8.41
C VAL A 34 -13.31 -25.70 -9.70
N ALA A 35 -12.08 -25.62 -10.22
CA ALA A 35 -11.60 -26.58 -11.23
C ALA A 35 -11.31 -27.94 -10.57
N ASP A 36 -12.05 -28.98 -10.99
CA ASP A 36 -12.06 -30.35 -10.46
C ASP A 36 -10.65 -31.01 -10.43
N ALA A 37 -10.33 -31.78 -9.37
CA ALA A 37 -8.96 -31.90 -8.83
C ALA A 37 -8.30 -33.31 -8.85
N GLY A 38 -7.17 -33.43 -9.55
CA GLY A 38 -6.14 -34.46 -9.45
C GLY A 38 -4.76 -33.91 -9.00
N ARG A 39 -3.72 -34.77 -8.93
CA ARG A 39 -2.36 -34.38 -8.49
C ARG A 39 -1.66 -33.38 -9.42
N GLU A 40 -2.03 -33.33 -10.69
CA GLU A 40 -1.53 -32.31 -11.64
C GLU A 40 -2.04 -30.91 -11.27
N ASP A 41 -3.21 -30.81 -10.62
CA ASP A 41 -3.83 -29.52 -10.28
C ASP A 41 -3.16 -28.82 -9.11
N VAL A 42 -2.56 -29.54 -8.15
CA VAL A 42 -1.81 -28.90 -7.04
C VAL A 42 -0.55 -28.21 -7.55
N ARG A 43 0.14 -28.80 -8.54
CA ARG A 43 1.35 -28.19 -9.13
C ARG A 43 0.99 -27.01 -10.01
N ALA A 44 -0.10 -27.11 -10.78
CA ALA A 44 -0.65 -26.00 -11.54
C ALA A 44 -1.08 -24.85 -10.62
N MET A 45 -1.77 -25.15 -9.52
CA MET A 45 -2.17 -24.18 -8.49
C MET A 45 -0.96 -23.49 -7.85
N LEU A 46 0.08 -24.24 -7.49
CA LEU A 46 1.30 -23.68 -6.92
C LEU A 46 1.99 -22.70 -7.89
N ILE A 47 2.12 -23.09 -9.17
CA ILE A 47 2.72 -22.21 -10.20
C ILE A 47 1.85 -20.98 -10.40
N GLY A 48 0.53 -21.15 -10.47
CA GLY A 48 -0.44 -20.06 -10.58
C GLY A 48 -0.35 -19.09 -9.39
N ALA A 49 -0.33 -19.60 -8.16
CA ALA A 49 -0.24 -18.78 -6.96
C ALA A 49 1.08 -18.02 -6.87
N ILE A 50 2.22 -18.65 -7.17
CA ILE A 50 3.53 -17.96 -7.18
C ILE A 50 3.57 -16.90 -8.28
N GLY A 51 3.10 -17.23 -9.49
CA GLY A 51 3.05 -16.30 -10.61
C GLY A 51 2.16 -15.10 -10.33
N CYS A 52 1.00 -15.34 -9.72
CA CYS A 52 0.05 -14.32 -9.31
C CYS A 52 0.67 -13.39 -8.25
N ASN A 53 1.27 -13.94 -7.19
CA ASN A 53 1.95 -13.16 -6.15
C ASN A 53 3.09 -12.31 -6.72
N LEU A 54 3.87 -12.87 -7.65
CA LEU A 54 4.97 -12.17 -8.29
C LEU A 54 4.46 -11.00 -9.14
N ALA A 55 3.46 -11.24 -9.98
CA ALA A 55 2.87 -10.21 -10.82
C ALA A 55 2.28 -9.07 -9.98
N TRP A 56 1.56 -9.40 -8.91
CA TRP A 56 1.00 -8.41 -8.01
C TRP A 56 2.06 -7.58 -7.30
N ALA A 57 3.11 -8.21 -6.76
CA ALA A 57 4.21 -7.50 -6.13
C ALA A 57 4.92 -6.53 -7.09
N ILE A 58 5.04 -6.87 -8.38
CA ILE A 58 5.58 -5.99 -9.42
C ILE A 58 4.64 -4.79 -9.65
N ILE A 59 3.34 -5.04 -9.73
CA ILE A 59 2.32 -4.00 -9.92
C ILE A 59 2.34 -3.01 -8.74
N ASP A 60 2.34 -3.48 -7.50
CA ASP A 60 2.39 -2.62 -6.30
C ASP A 60 3.66 -1.78 -6.28
N ALA A 61 4.82 -2.37 -6.61
CA ALA A 61 6.07 -1.62 -6.72
C ALA A 61 6.01 -0.55 -7.83
N ALA A 62 5.37 -0.84 -8.97
CA ALA A 62 5.17 0.13 -10.04
C ALA A 62 4.21 1.26 -9.63
N PHE A 63 3.12 0.95 -8.93
CA PHE A 63 2.19 1.95 -8.38
C PHE A 63 2.84 2.82 -7.31
N TYR A 64 3.67 2.24 -6.45
CA TYR A 64 4.49 2.99 -5.51
C TYR A 64 5.40 4.00 -6.24
N LEU A 65 6.13 3.55 -7.26
CA LEU A 65 7.00 4.43 -8.05
C LEU A 65 6.19 5.52 -8.78
N LEU A 66 5.02 5.18 -9.32
CA LEU A 66 4.10 6.15 -9.91
C LEU A 66 3.61 7.17 -8.87
N GLY A 67 3.36 6.74 -7.64
CA GLY A 67 3.04 7.58 -6.50
C GLY A 67 4.15 8.58 -6.20
N CYS A 68 5.40 8.10 -6.06
CA CYS A 68 6.57 8.95 -5.87
C CYS A 68 6.75 9.96 -7.02
N LEU A 69 6.56 9.52 -8.26
CA LEU A 69 6.69 10.40 -9.43
C LEU A 69 5.62 11.51 -9.42
N THR A 70 4.37 11.14 -9.12
CA THR A 70 3.24 12.07 -9.02
C THR A 70 3.44 13.06 -7.87
N GLU A 71 3.89 12.59 -6.71
CA GLU A 71 4.17 13.44 -5.55
C GLU A 71 5.31 14.42 -5.81
N ASN A 72 6.41 13.96 -6.42
CA ASN A 72 7.52 14.82 -6.85
C ASN A 72 7.04 15.87 -7.85
N GLY A 73 6.17 15.50 -8.79
CA GLY A 73 5.55 16.42 -9.74
C GLY A 73 4.67 17.47 -9.07
N ARG A 74 3.76 17.03 -8.18
CA ARG A 74 2.84 17.91 -7.45
C ARG A 74 3.57 18.89 -6.54
N ASN A 75 4.59 18.43 -5.81
CA ASN A 75 5.42 19.26 -4.96
C ASN A 75 6.21 20.30 -5.78
N GLY A 76 6.69 19.90 -6.97
CA GLY A 76 7.34 20.80 -7.92
C GLY A 76 6.40 21.89 -8.46
N LEU A 77 5.16 21.53 -8.80
CA LEU A 77 4.14 22.49 -9.24
C LEU A 77 3.79 23.47 -8.13
N LEU A 78 3.53 22.98 -6.91
CA LEU A 78 3.21 23.82 -5.75
C LEU A 78 4.31 24.84 -5.47
N LEU A 79 5.59 24.42 -5.46
CA LEU A 79 6.71 25.34 -5.25
C LEU A 79 6.82 26.41 -6.36
N ARG A 80 6.53 26.04 -7.61
CA ARG A 80 6.50 27.01 -8.72
C ARG A 80 5.37 28.02 -8.56
N GLU A 81 4.18 27.56 -8.17
CA GLU A 81 3.02 28.42 -7.94
C GLU A 81 3.29 29.42 -6.81
N ILE A 82 3.86 28.97 -5.69
CA ILE A 82 4.21 29.83 -4.55
C ILE A 82 5.28 30.87 -4.93
N ARG A 83 6.26 30.49 -5.76
CA ARG A 83 7.31 31.40 -6.22
C ARG A 83 6.83 32.42 -7.25
N ASN A 84 5.95 32.01 -8.14
CA ASN A 84 5.38 32.85 -9.20
C ASN A 84 4.13 33.60 -8.74
N ALA A 85 3.69 33.42 -7.49
CA ALA A 85 2.55 34.13 -6.94
C ALA A 85 2.77 35.65 -7.00
N PRO A 86 1.81 36.42 -7.55
CA PRO A 86 1.95 37.86 -7.77
C PRO A 86 1.96 38.65 -6.46
N ASP A 87 1.34 38.11 -5.41
CA ASP A 87 1.21 38.74 -4.11
C ASP A 87 1.31 37.71 -2.96
N PRO A 88 1.61 38.16 -1.72
CA PRO A 88 1.74 37.28 -0.56
C PRO A 88 0.44 36.55 -0.17
N GLU A 89 -0.74 37.12 -0.46
CA GLU A 89 -2.03 36.54 -0.11
C GLU A 89 -2.34 35.33 -0.99
N THR A 90 -2.05 35.42 -2.29
CA THR A 90 -2.14 34.31 -3.24
C THR A 90 -1.21 33.15 -2.84
N ALA A 91 0.03 33.45 -2.43
CA ALA A 91 0.96 32.43 -1.93
C ALA A 91 0.47 31.77 -0.64
N ALA A 92 -0.04 32.56 0.31
CA ALA A 92 -0.59 32.06 1.57
C ALA A 92 -1.79 31.12 1.34
N ARG A 93 -2.69 31.49 0.42
CA ARG A 93 -3.84 30.67 0.04
C ARG A 93 -3.43 29.31 -0.52
N ARG A 94 -2.43 29.28 -1.40
CA ARG A 94 -1.88 28.02 -1.94
C ARG A 94 -1.26 27.13 -0.88
N ILE A 95 -0.61 27.70 0.12
CA ILE A 95 -0.05 26.94 1.23
C ILE A 95 -1.20 26.39 2.10
N ALA A 96 -2.21 27.20 2.41
CA ALA A 96 -3.37 26.80 3.19
C ALA A 96 -4.17 25.66 2.54
N GLU A 97 -4.32 25.66 1.21
CA GLU A 97 -5.00 24.61 0.44
C GLU A 97 -4.35 23.22 0.57
N VAL A 98 -3.07 23.15 0.94
CA VAL A 98 -2.31 21.88 1.04
C VAL A 98 -2.13 21.43 2.49
N LEU A 99 -2.25 22.35 3.45
CA LEU A 99 -2.11 22.03 4.86
C LEU A 99 -3.38 21.34 5.39
N PRO A 100 -3.26 20.44 6.38
CA PRO A 100 -4.42 19.96 7.11
C PRO A 100 -5.17 21.13 7.76
N ASP A 101 -6.51 21.12 7.72
CA ASP A 101 -7.37 22.23 8.16
C ASP A 101 -6.99 22.78 9.55
N ARG A 102 -6.79 21.89 10.52
CA ARG A 102 -6.40 22.25 11.89
C ARG A 102 -5.06 22.98 11.99
N VAL A 103 -4.15 22.72 11.06
CA VAL A 103 -2.83 23.37 10.98
C VAL A 103 -2.98 24.72 10.30
N ALA A 104 -3.75 24.81 9.22
CA ALA A 104 -4.02 26.07 8.53
C ALA A 104 -4.73 27.08 9.44
N GLU A 105 -5.71 26.63 10.24
CA GLU A 105 -6.45 27.46 11.22
C GLU A 105 -5.55 28.04 12.33
N ALA A 106 -4.45 27.36 12.66
CA ALA A 106 -3.54 27.77 13.73
C ALA A 106 -2.50 28.80 13.27
N LEU A 107 -2.35 29.03 11.95
CA LEU A 107 -1.33 29.90 11.38
C LEU A 107 -1.89 31.30 11.11
N GLY A 108 -1.13 32.32 11.54
CA GLY A 108 -1.42 33.71 11.23
C GLY A 108 -0.85 34.17 9.88
N PRO A 109 -1.21 35.38 9.43
CA PRO A 109 -0.67 35.97 8.20
C PRO A 109 0.87 36.05 8.17
N ASP A 110 1.48 36.38 9.31
CA ASP A 110 2.94 36.47 9.45
C ASP A 110 3.62 35.10 9.33
N ASP A 111 2.96 34.02 9.75
CA ASP A 111 3.50 32.67 9.63
C ASP A 111 3.51 32.22 8.17
N PHE A 112 2.43 32.47 7.43
CA PHE A 112 2.39 32.19 5.99
C PHE A 112 3.44 32.99 5.22
N ALA A 113 3.67 34.25 5.60
CA ALA A 113 4.72 35.07 4.99
C ALA A 113 6.12 34.48 5.26
N ARG A 114 6.38 34.04 6.49
CA ARG A 114 7.64 33.36 6.85
C ARG A 114 7.81 32.07 6.06
N ILE A 115 6.80 31.21 6.03
CA ILE A 115 6.83 29.93 5.30
C ILE A 115 7.09 30.19 3.80
N THR A 116 6.37 31.13 3.20
CA THR A 116 6.58 31.53 1.79
C THR A 116 8.02 31.97 1.54
N GLY A 117 8.58 32.80 2.43
CA GLY A 117 9.97 33.23 2.35
C GLY A 117 10.95 32.05 2.37
N HIS A 118 10.74 31.08 3.26
CA HIS A 118 11.59 29.89 3.34
C HIS A 118 11.44 29.01 2.09
N LEU A 119 10.21 28.76 1.62
CA LEU A 119 9.94 27.94 0.44
C LEU A 119 10.54 28.54 -0.85
N ARG A 120 10.69 29.87 -0.92
CA ARG A 120 11.40 30.53 -2.03
C ARG A 120 12.89 30.21 -2.05
N THR A 121 13.49 29.92 -0.89
CA THR A 121 14.93 29.59 -0.75
C THR A 121 15.24 28.11 -0.90
N VAL A 122 14.24 27.22 -0.74
CA VAL A 122 14.39 25.78 -0.97
C VAL A 122 14.83 25.56 -2.41
N GLU A 123 15.79 24.69 -2.67
CA GLU A 123 16.27 24.42 -4.04
C GLU A 123 15.13 23.97 -4.96
N SER A 124 15.12 24.47 -6.20
CA SER A 124 14.07 24.11 -7.16
C SER A 124 14.11 22.60 -7.43
N PRO A 125 12.98 21.88 -7.33
CA PRO A 125 12.90 20.54 -7.88
C PRO A 125 13.24 20.55 -9.36
N ALA A 126 13.77 19.42 -9.86
CA ALA A 126 14.12 19.27 -11.26
C ALA A 126 12.98 19.73 -12.20
N PRO A 127 13.29 20.24 -13.40
CA PRO A 127 12.28 20.77 -14.34
C PRO A 127 11.16 19.77 -14.66
N ARG A 128 11.47 18.47 -14.58
CA ARG A 128 10.55 17.36 -14.80
C ARG A 128 10.58 16.43 -13.58
N PRO A 129 9.43 15.84 -13.18
CA PRO A 129 9.41 14.84 -12.14
C PRO A 129 10.28 13.66 -12.56
N SER A 130 11.11 13.18 -11.65
CA SER A 130 11.96 12.01 -11.87
C SER A 130 12.00 11.14 -10.62
N LEU A 131 12.34 9.87 -10.84
CA LEU A 131 12.58 8.91 -9.77
C LEU A 131 14.05 8.95 -9.38
N SER A 132 14.29 9.09 -8.09
CA SER A 132 15.61 8.98 -7.50
C SER A 132 15.98 7.51 -7.24
N GLY A 133 17.27 7.22 -7.03
CA GLY A 133 17.71 5.90 -6.57
C GLY A 133 17.16 5.52 -5.18
N ARG A 134 16.60 6.48 -4.41
CA ARG A 134 15.88 6.18 -3.17
C ARG A 134 14.49 5.63 -3.47
N ASP A 135 13.80 6.17 -4.46
CA ASP A 135 12.46 5.74 -4.85
C ASP A 135 12.50 4.31 -5.41
N TRP A 136 13.50 3.99 -6.22
CA TRP A 136 13.73 2.61 -6.70
C TRP A 136 13.98 1.61 -5.58
N ARG A 137 14.78 1.98 -4.56
CA ARG A 137 14.95 1.14 -3.36
C ARG A 137 13.64 1.00 -2.59
N GLY A 138 12.78 2.02 -2.64
CA GLY A 138 11.46 1.98 -2.06
C GLY A 138 10.53 1.01 -2.76
N GLY A 139 10.48 1.06 -4.10
CA GLY A 139 9.73 0.12 -4.93
C GLY A 139 10.20 -1.32 -4.71
N LEU A 140 11.52 -1.55 -4.61
CA LEU A 140 12.05 -2.86 -4.24
C LEU A 140 11.61 -3.28 -2.83
N GLY A 141 11.55 -2.35 -1.89
CA GLY A 141 11.04 -2.59 -0.54
C GLY A 141 9.56 -3.01 -0.53
N VAL A 142 8.71 -2.34 -1.32
CA VAL A 142 7.30 -2.71 -1.53
C VAL A 142 7.20 -4.10 -2.14
N PHE A 143 7.91 -4.34 -3.25
CA PHE A 143 7.95 -5.64 -3.92
C PHE A 143 8.29 -6.77 -2.96
N LEU A 144 9.40 -6.65 -2.21
CA LEU A 144 9.84 -7.68 -1.28
C LEU A 144 8.84 -7.86 -0.14
N LEU A 145 8.26 -6.78 0.38
CA LEU A 145 7.29 -6.83 1.45
C LEU A 145 6.02 -7.57 1.00
N VAL A 146 5.47 -7.25 -0.17
CA VAL A 146 4.27 -7.87 -0.72
C VAL A 146 4.54 -9.34 -1.08
N PHE A 147 5.64 -9.62 -1.78
CA PHE A 147 6.00 -10.98 -2.17
C PHE A 147 6.27 -11.89 -0.96
N LEU A 148 7.06 -11.42 0.01
CA LEU A 148 7.41 -12.23 1.19
C LEU A 148 6.23 -12.37 2.17
N SER A 149 5.35 -11.37 2.26
CA SER A 149 4.15 -11.45 3.11
C SER A 149 3.09 -12.39 2.53
N THR A 150 3.04 -12.59 1.22
CA THR A 150 2.08 -13.52 0.59
C THR A 150 2.62 -14.94 0.47
N PHE A 151 3.94 -15.15 0.61
CA PHE A 151 4.57 -16.46 0.55
C PHE A 151 4.03 -17.50 1.57
N PRO A 152 3.77 -17.16 2.85
CA PRO A 152 3.19 -18.10 3.82
C PRO A 152 1.86 -18.70 3.37
N VAL A 153 1.06 -17.95 2.60
CA VAL A 153 -0.24 -18.39 2.08
C VAL A 153 -0.07 -19.47 1.01
N VAL A 154 1.04 -19.44 0.26
CA VAL A 154 1.36 -20.42 -0.80
C VAL A 154 2.07 -21.65 -0.24
N LEU A 155 2.69 -21.53 0.93
CA LEU A 155 3.47 -22.58 1.59
C LEU A 155 2.74 -23.94 1.71
N PRO A 156 1.43 -24.01 2.05
CA PRO A 156 0.70 -25.27 2.13
C PRO A 156 0.74 -26.12 0.86
N PHE A 157 0.74 -25.49 -0.32
CA PHE A 157 0.74 -26.18 -1.61
C PHE A 157 2.08 -26.86 -1.92
N LEU A 158 3.16 -26.54 -1.20
CA LEU A 158 4.45 -27.22 -1.31
C LEU A 158 4.50 -28.54 -0.53
N PHE A 159 3.74 -28.62 0.56
CA PHE A 159 3.82 -29.74 1.52
C PHE A 159 2.61 -30.68 1.44
N VAL A 160 1.44 -30.16 1.07
CA VAL A 160 0.18 -30.88 1.06
C VAL A 160 -0.16 -31.29 -0.38
N ARG A 161 -0.26 -32.61 -0.62
CA ARG A 161 -0.48 -33.19 -1.95
C ARG A 161 -1.95 -33.22 -2.38
N GLU A 162 -2.86 -33.10 -1.44
CA GLU A 162 -4.30 -33.05 -1.69
C GLU A 162 -4.76 -31.60 -1.77
N LEU A 163 -5.53 -31.26 -2.80
CA LEU A 163 -5.92 -29.87 -3.07
C LEU A 163 -6.77 -29.27 -1.93
N HIS A 164 -7.88 -29.92 -1.56
CA HIS A 164 -8.80 -29.36 -0.56
C HIS A 164 -8.17 -29.10 0.82
N PRO A 165 -7.35 -30.02 1.39
CA PRO A 165 -6.63 -29.74 2.63
C PRO A 165 -5.60 -28.60 2.48
N ALA A 166 -4.88 -28.53 1.35
CA ALA A 166 -3.91 -27.46 1.09
C ALA A 166 -4.59 -26.08 1.08
N MET A 167 -5.75 -25.99 0.42
CA MET A 167 -6.54 -24.76 0.33
C MET A 167 -7.09 -24.31 1.67
N ARG A 168 -7.64 -25.22 2.48
CA ARG A 168 -8.14 -24.87 3.82
C ARG A 168 -7.02 -24.33 4.71
N LEU A 169 -5.84 -24.93 4.64
CA LEU A 169 -4.68 -24.47 5.40
C LEU A 169 -4.19 -23.09 4.90
N SER A 170 -4.16 -22.89 3.59
CA SER A 170 -3.84 -21.61 2.96
C SER A 170 -4.79 -20.49 3.41
N ASN A 171 -6.10 -20.75 3.36
CA ASN A 171 -7.12 -19.81 3.83
C ASN A 171 -6.98 -19.51 5.32
N ALA A 172 -6.69 -20.50 6.16
CA ALA A 172 -6.48 -20.29 7.59
C ALA A 172 -5.26 -19.38 7.86
N ILE A 173 -4.16 -19.58 7.14
CA ILE A 173 -2.97 -18.72 7.23
C ILE A 173 -3.32 -17.29 6.80
N ALA A 174 -3.99 -17.12 5.66
CA ALA A 174 -4.38 -15.82 5.16
C ALA A 174 -5.30 -15.06 6.15
N MET A 175 -6.28 -15.73 6.76
CA MET A 175 -7.13 -15.12 7.79
C MET A 175 -6.34 -14.69 9.03
N ALA A 176 -5.40 -15.50 9.49
CA ALA A 176 -4.53 -15.14 10.62
C ALA A 176 -3.65 -13.93 10.30
N MET A 177 -3.13 -13.85 9.07
CA MET A 177 -2.33 -12.72 8.60
C MET A 177 -3.18 -11.44 8.45
N LEU A 178 -4.41 -11.54 7.92
CA LEU A 178 -5.37 -10.43 7.86
C LEU A 178 -5.69 -9.88 9.25
N PHE A 179 -5.92 -10.76 10.23
CA PHE A 179 -6.13 -10.36 11.62
C PHE A 179 -4.91 -9.60 12.17
N GLY A 180 -3.71 -10.16 12.01
CA GLY A 180 -2.47 -9.57 12.50
C GLY A 180 -2.17 -8.21 11.87
N ALA A 181 -2.32 -8.10 10.54
CA ALA A 181 -2.17 -6.85 9.81
C ALA A 181 -3.18 -5.79 10.27
N GLY A 182 -4.47 -6.16 10.35
CA GLY A 182 -5.53 -5.27 10.83
C GLY A 182 -5.32 -4.81 12.27
N PHE A 183 -4.82 -5.70 13.14
CA PHE A 183 -4.48 -5.38 14.53
C PHE A 183 -3.33 -4.36 14.61
N LEU A 184 -2.26 -4.56 13.83
CA LEU A 184 -1.12 -3.65 13.78
C LEU A 184 -1.51 -2.28 13.22
N LEU A 185 -2.31 -2.24 12.16
CA LEU A 185 -2.85 -1.00 11.60
C LEU A 185 -3.64 -0.21 12.63
N ALA A 186 -4.53 -0.89 13.35
CA ALA A 186 -5.36 -0.24 14.34
C ALA A 186 -4.57 0.31 15.52
N ARG A 187 -3.51 -0.39 15.95
CA ARG A 187 -2.59 0.13 16.97
C ARG A 187 -1.86 1.37 16.48
N TYR A 188 -1.48 1.42 15.21
CA TYR A 188 -0.84 2.60 14.61
C TYR A 188 -1.80 3.78 14.46
N ALA A 189 -3.04 3.52 14.06
CA ALA A 189 -4.07 4.54 13.81
C ALA A 189 -4.85 4.98 15.06
N GLY A 190 -4.52 4.46 16.26
CA GLY A 190 -5.27 4.75 17.49
C GLY A 190 -6.69 4.16 17.53
N MET A 191 -6.99 3.20 16.64
CA MET A 191 -8.27 2.49 16.60
C MET A 191 -8.29 1.31 17.59
N ARG A 192 -9.44 0.66 17.77
CA ARG A 192 -9.60 -0.52 18.65
C ARG A 192 -9.00 -1.78 17.97
N PRO A 193 -7.84 -2.30 18.42
CA PRO A 193 -7.05 -3.25 17.64
C PRO A 193 -7.76 -4.57 17.32
N VAL A 194 -8.42 -5.16 18.32
CA VAL A 194 -9.14 -6.42 18.15
C VAL A 194 -10.35 -6.27 17.23
N ARG A 195 -11.07 -5.14 17.30
CA ARG A 195 -12.25 -4.89 16.45
C ARG A 195 -11.84 -4.73 14.99
N THR A 196 -10.79 -3.98 14.72
CA THR A 196 -10.29 -3.79 13.35
C THR A 196 -9.70 -5.09 12.79
N GLY A 197 -8.92 -5.84 13.57
CA GLY A 197 -8.43 -7.15 13.16
C GLY A 197 -9.57 -8.10 12.81
N LEU A 198 -10.61 -8.18 13.66
CA LEU A 198 -11.78 -9.02 13.40
C LEU A 198 -12.57 -8.54 12.17
N ALA A 199 -12.72 -7.23 11.97
CA ALA A 199 -13.35 -6.68 10.78
C ALA A 199 -12.60 -7.08 9.50
N MET A 200 -11.26 -7.07 9.51
CA MET A 200 -10.45 -7.51 8.37
C MET A 200 -10.61 -9.01 8.08
N VAL A 201 -10.75 -9.84 9.13
CA VAL A 201 -11.08 -11.26 8.96
C VAL A 201 -12.46 -11.44 8.34
N ILE A 202 -13.47 -10.67 8.78
CA ILE A 202 -14.82 -10.73 8.20
C ILE A 202 -14.78 -10.37 6.71
N VAL A 203 -14.06 -9.29 6.34
CA VAL A 203 -13.88 -8.91 4.94
C VAL A 203 -13.23 -10.04 4.14
N GLY A 204 -12.14 -10.63 4.65
CA GLY A 204 -11.50 -11.78 4.00
C GLY A 204 -12.45 -12.97 3.85
N ALA A 205 -13.23 -13.29 4.88
CA ALA A 205 -14.18 -14.40 4.86
C ALA A 205 -15.31 -14.17 3.84
N VAL A 206 -15.82 -12.94 3.73
CA VAL A 206 -16.81 -12.55 2.72
C VAL A 206 -16.22 -12.70 1.32
N LEU A 207 -14.99 -12.27 1.07
CA LEU A 207 -14.32 -12.42 -0.22
C LEU A 207 -14.16 -13.88 -0.62
N VAL A 208 -13.72 -14.74 0.31
CA VAL A 208 -13.63 -16.19 0.08
C VAL A 208 -15.01 -16.80 -0.18
N ALA A 209 -16.05 -16.39 0.55
CA ALA A 209 -17.41 -16.87 0.30
C ALA A 209 -17.92 -16.43 -1.07
N MET A 210 -17.62 -15.19 -1.48
CA MET A 210 -17.99 -14.67 -2.80
C MET A 210 -17.28 -15.40 -3.94
N THR A 211 -15.99 -15.70 -3.81
CA THR A 211 -15.26 -16.45 -4.85
C THR A 211 -15.81 -17.85 -5.03
N ILE A 212 -16.12 -18.53 -3.93
CA ILE A 212 -16.80 -19.84 -3.96
C ILE A 212 -18.19 -19.72 -4.64
N ALA A 213 -18.98 -18.70 -4.28
CA ALA A 213 -20.32 -18.50 -4.80
C ALA A 213 -20.36 -18.12 -6.29
N LEU A 214 -19.35 -17.40 -6.77
CA LEU A 214 -19.20 -16.99 -8.17
C LEU A 214 -18.66 -18.09 -9.08
N GLY A 215 -18.53 -19.31 -8.54
CA GLY A 215 -18.19 -20.50 -9.31
C GLY A 215 -16.70 -20.76 -9.41
N GLY A 216 -15.88 -20.07 -8.62
CA GLY A 216 -14.43 -20.20 -8.60
C GLY A 216 -13.77 -20.02 -9.97
#